data_AF-A0A2H1L2S1-F1
#
_entry.id   AF-A0A2H1L2S1-F1
#
_cell.length_a   1.000
_cell.length_b   1.000
_cell.length_c   1.000
_cell.angle_alpha   90.00
_cell.angle_beta   90.00
_cell.angle_gamma   90.00
#
_symmetry.space_group_name_H-M   'P 1'
#
loop_
_entity.id
_entity.type
_entity.pdbx_description
1 polymer ?
#
loop_
_entity_poly.entity_id
_entity_poly.type
_entity_poly.pdbx_seq_one_letter_code
_entity_poly.pdbx_strand_id
1 'polypeptide(L)'
;MLAGIDVGFRDAASYRDSAGAAIYVVGLESVQLLVALLCFGLIRSWGEVLPHWLPAVGGRTIHRLIPTAAGTAGAIALWMILLPLAAALMRRWMGITDGWTPDIGMSDGERVLLLIAYVPFFLWPAAVSAAVVGYWARRSPRSASLTGTARPTDPARRPSSAAG
;
A
#
# COMPACT_ATOMS: atom_id res chain seq x y z
N MET A 1 -13.48 -1.29 31.04
CA MET A 1 -13.52 -0.22 32.05
C MET A 1 -12.09 0.02 32.53
N LEU A 2 -11.57 1.23 32.39
CA LEU A 2 -10.30 1.65 32.98
C LEU A 2 -10.65 2.73 34.00
N ALA A 3 -10.38 2.50 35.28
CA ALA A 3 -10.75 3.40 36.39
C ALA A 3 -12.25 3.82 36.41
N GLY A 4 -13.16 2.91 36.09
CA GLY A 4 -14.61 3.15 36.15
C GLY A 4 -15.21 3.87 34.94
N ILE A 5 -14.39 4.28 33.96
CA ILE A 5 -14.87 4.88 32.70
C ILE A 5 -15.04 3.78 31.65
N ASP A 6 -16.21 3.75 31.00
CA ASP A 6 -16.48 2.84 29.88
C ASP A 6 -15.77 3.33 28.63
N VAL A 7 -14.53 2.86 28.48
CA VAL A 7 -13.66 3.12 27.33
C VAL A 7 -14.01 2.27 26.10
N GLY A 8 -15.18 1.62 26.06
CA GLY A 8 -15.60 0.77 24.94
C GLY A 8 -15.00 -0.64 24.94
N PHE A 9 -14.20 -0.98 25.96
CA PHE A 9 -13.59 -2.30 26.16
C PHE A 9 -14.46 -3.23 27.02
N ARG A 10 -15.80 -3.12 26.91
CA ARG A 10 -16.72 -3.93 27.73
C ARG A 10 -16.50 -5.44 27.50
N ASP A 11 -16.19 -5.82 26.27
CA ASP A 11 -15.95 -7.21 25.89
C ASP A 11 -14.48 -7.64 26.00
N ALA A 12 -13.56 -6.76 26.42
CA ALA A 12 -12.13 -7.10 26.46
C ALA A 12 -11.77 -8.21 27.46
N ALA A 13 -12.67 -8.52 28.41
CA ALA A 13 -12.55 -9.69 29.26
C ALA A 13 -12.91 -10.98 28.48
N SER A 14 -13.98 -10.94 27.67
CA SER A 14 -14.40 -12.05 26.80
C SER A 14 -13.32 -12.42 25.77
N TYR A 15 -12.61 -11.42 25.23
CA TYR A 15 -11.48 -11.65 24.33
C TYR A 15 -10.23 -12.23 25.03
N ARG A 16 -10.08 -12.00 26.34
CA ARG A 16 -8.94 -12.51 27.14
C ARG A 16 -9.14 -13.96 27.59
N ASP A 17 -10.37 -14.33 27.92
CA ASP A 17 -10.70 -15.67 28.43
C ASP A 17 -10.88 -16.69 27.30
N SER A 18 -10.93 -16.23 26.04
CA SER A 18 -11.04 -17.09 24.86
C SER A 18 -9.73 -17.13 24.08
N ALA A 19 -9.11 -18.32 24.03
CA ALA A 19 -7.91 -18.55 23.22
C ALA A 19 -8.13 -18.19 21.73
N GLY A 20 -9.32 -18.44 21.19
CA GLY A 20 -9.65 -18.09 19.80
C GLY A 20 -9.69 -16.57 19.56
N ALA A 21 -10.21 -15.82 20.53
CA ALA A 21 -10.28 -14.36 20.47
C ALA A 21 -8.88 -13.72 20.62
N ALA A 22 -8.04 -14.27 21.49
CA ALA A 22 -6.64 -13.89 21.61
C ALA A 22 -5.86 -14.17 20.30
N ILE A 23 -6.04 -15.35 19.70
CA ILE A 23 -5.43 -15.69 18.40
C ILE A 23 -5.89 -14.73 17.30
N TYR A 24 -7.18 -14.38 17.27
CA TYR A 24 -7.72 -13.41 16.31
C TYR A 24 -7.07 -12.03 16.44
N VAL A 25 -6.96 -11.49 17.66
CA VAL A 25 -6.33 -10.19 17.92
C VAL A 25 -4.86 -10.22 17.55
N VAL A 26 -4.11 -11.23 18.01
CA VAL A 26 -2.68 -11.37 17.69
C VAL A 26 -2.47 -11.55 16.18
N GLY A 27 -3.35 -12.31 15.52
CA GLY A 27 -3.34 -12.48 14.07
C GLY A 27 -3.56 -11.16 13.33
N LEU A 28 -4.53 -10.36 13.77
CA LEU A 28 -4.77 -9.02 13.21
C LEU A 28 -3.57 -8.10 13.39
N GLU A 29 -3.00 -8.02 14.59
CA GLU A 29 -1.81 -7.22 14.88
C GLU A 29 -0.62 -7.66 14.03
N SER A 30 -0.44 -8.98 13.88
CA SER A 30 0.62 -9.55 13.04
C SER A 30 0.45 -9.17 11.57
N VAL A 31 -0.78 -9.27 11.04
CA VAL A 31 -1.10 -8.81 9.68
C VAL A 31 -0.84 -7.32 9.54
N GLN A 32 -1.22 -6.52 10.53
CA GLN A 32 -1.02 -5.07 10.51
C GLN A 32 0.46 -4.69 10.51
N LEU A 33 1.28 -5.37 11.32
CA LEU A 33 2.74 -5.24 11.31
C LEU A 33 3.34 -5.67 9.98
N LEU A 34 2.90 -6.79 9.40
CA LEU A 34 3.36 -7.25 8.09
C LEU A 34 3.05 -6.23 7.00
N VAL A 35 1.84 -5.68 6.99
CA VAL A 35 1.44 -4.62 6.05
C VAL A 35 2.26 -3.35 6.26
N ALA A 36 2.48 -2.93 7.51
CA ALA A 36 3.31 -1.77 7.82
C ALA A 36 4.76 -1.95 7.34
N LEU A 37 5.35 -3.13 7.57
CA LEU A 37 6.67 -3.49 7.05
C LEU A 37 6.69 -3.47 5.52
N LEU A 38 5.61 -3.92 4.88
CA LEU A 38 5.48 -3.90 3.42
C LEU A 38 5.40 -2.47 2.86
N CYS A 39 4.60 -1.60 3.49
CA CYS A 39 4.53 -0.17 3.15
C CYS A 39 5.90 0.50 3.34
N PHE A 40 6.61 0.19 4.43
CA PHE A 40 7.96 0.69 4.67
C PHE A 40 8.95 0.18 3.62
N GLY A 41 8.83 -1.07 3.16
CA GLY A 41 9.58 -1.63 2.03
C GLY A 41 9.26 -1.01 0.67
N LEU A 42 8.06 -0.43 0.52
CA LEU A 42 7.64 0.31 -0.68
C LEU A 42 8.24 1.73 -0.73
N ILE A 43 8.33 2.39 0.44
CA ILE A 43 8.84 3.76 0.60
C ILE A 43 10.37 3.75 0.65
N ARG A 44 10.95 2.91 1.49
CA ARG A 44 12.40 2.76 1.65
C ARG A 44 12.82 1.55 0.83
N SER A 45 13.73 1.72 -0.12
CA SER A 45 14.25 0.62 -0.93
C SER A 45 15.00 -0.39 -0.05
N TRP A 46 14.31 -1.39 0.49
CA TRP A 46 14.89 -2.54 1.21
C TRP A 46 15.77 -3.45 0.31
N GLY A 47 16.24 -2.93 -0.82
CA GLY A 47 16.87 -3.70 -1.89
C GLY A 47 18.37 -3.50 -2.06
N GLU A 48 19.08 -2.87 -1.12
CA GLU A 48 20.55 -2.86 -1.19
C GLU A 48 21.20 -3.90 -0.28
N VAL A 49 20.76 -4.07 0.98
CA VAL A 49 21.25 -5.16 1.84
C VAL A 49 20.15 -5.55 2.83
N LEU A 50 19.50 -6.70 2.63
CA LEU A 50 18.80 -7.36 3.72
C LEU A 50 19.85 -7.72 4.78
N PRO A 51 19.63 -7.40 6.06
CA PRO A 51 20.61 -7.66 7.11
C PRO A 51 21.00 -9.14 7.07
N HIS A 52 22.30 -9.40 7.04
CA HIS A 52 22.91 -10.74 6.96
C HIS A 52 22.48 -11.68 8.09
N TRP A 53 21.80 -11.18 9.12
CA TRP A 53 21.22 -11.97 10.21
C TRP A 53 19.92 -12.70 9.82
N LEU A 54 19.29 -12.38 8.67
CA LEU A 54 18.11 -13.11 8.19
C LEU A 54 18.54 -14.39 7.45
N PRO A 55 18.40 -15.60 8.04
CA PRO A 55 19.05 -16.81 7.53
C PRO A 55 18.51 -17.29 6.18
N ALA A 56 17.29 -16.88 5.81
CA ALA A 56 16.61 -17.34 4.59
C ALA A 56 16.67 -16.36 3.41
N VAL A 57 16.98 -15.06 3.65
CA VAL A 57 16.84 -14.00 2.63
C VAL A 57 18.05 -13.05 2.57
N GLY A 58 19.02 -13.20 3.46
CA GLY A 58 20.24 -12.38 3.49
C GLY A 58 21.01 -12.42 2.16
N GLY A 59 21.29 -11.25 1.58
CA GLY A 59 22.14 -11.08 0.40
C GLY A 59 21.48 -11.23 -0.98
N ARG A 60 20.17 -11.52 -1.07
CA ARG A 60 19.47 -11.61 -2.37
C ARG A 60 18.72 -10.33 -2.72
N THR A 61 18.99 -9.78 -3.91
CA THR A 61 18.21 -8.67 -4.47
C THR A 61 16.77 -9.14 -4.69
N ILE A 62 15.83 -8.63 -3.88
CA ILE A 62 14.40 -8.97 -3.99
C ILE A 62 13.90 -8.52 -5.37
N HIS A 63 13.29 -9.46 -6.12
CA HIS A 63 12.75 -9.20 -7.44
C HIS A 63 11.64 -8.13 -7.38
N ARG A 64 11.69 -7.13 -8.28
CA ARG A 64 10.79 -5.96 -8.30
C ARG A 64 9.30 -6.32 -8.19
N LEU A 65 8.92 -7.47 -8.75
CA LEU A 65 7.53 -7.95 -8.79
C LEU A 65 6.93 -8.21 -7.41
N ILE A 66 7.70 -8.66 -6.41
CA ILE A 66 7.16 -9.05 -5.10
C ILE A 66 6.52 -7.85 -4.38
N PRO A 67 7.24 -6.75 -4.11
CA PRO A 67 6.65 -5.58 -3.46
C PRO A 67 5.61 -4.88 -4.34
N THR A 68 5.74 -4.97 -5.67
CA THR A 68 4.70 -4.44 -6.58
C THR A 68 3.41 -5.22 -6.42
N ALA A 69 3.45 -6.56 -6.50
CA ALA A 69 2.29 -7.43 -6.41
C ALA A 69 1.61 -7.34 -5.05
N ALA A 70 2.40 -7.32 -3.97
CA ALA A 70 1.87 -7.16 -2.63
C ALA A 70 1.25 -5.77 -2.41
N GLY A 71 1.89 -4.71 -2.91
CA GLY A 71 1.35 -3.35 -2.88
C GLY A 71 0.08 -3.19 -3.71
N THR A 72 0.02 -3.78 -4.92
CA THR A 72 -1.20 -3.78 -5.74
C THR A 72 -2.33 -4.57 -5.08
N ALA A 73 -2.04 -5.73 -4.50
CA ALA A 73 -3.04 -6.52 -3.78
C ALA A 73 -3.61 -5.74 -2.59
N GLY A 74 -2.74 -5.09 -1.81
CA GLY A 74 -3.16 -4.20 -0.72
C GLY A 74 -4.02 -3.03 -1.20
N ALA A 75 -3.63 -2.36 -2.30
CA ALA A 75 -4.43 -1.28 -2.87
C ALA A 75 -5.82 -1.77 -3.33
N ILE A 76 -5.90 -2.91 -4.01
CA ILE A 76 -7.17 -3.51 -4.45
C ILE A 76 -8.06 -3.84 -3.24
N ALA A 77 -7.49 -4.48 -2.21
CA ALA A 77 -8.24 -4.81 -1.00
C ALA A 77 -8.78 -3.55 -0.30
N LEU A 78 -7.97 -2.50 -0.20
CA LEU A 78 -8.38 -1.21 0.36
C LEU A 78 -9.54 -0.60 -0.44
N TRP A 79 -9.45 -0.56 -1.77
CA TRP A 79 -10.55 -0.06 -2.61
C TRP A 79 -11.81 -0.91 -2.47
N MET A 80 -11.68 -2.23 -2.42
CA MET A 80 -12.82 -3.16 -2.26
C MET A 80 -13.57 -2.97 -0.93
N ILE A 81 -12.87 -2.54 0.13
CA ILE A 81 -13.49 -2.32 1.44
C ILE A 81 -13.98 -0.87 1.60
N LEU A 82 -13.12 0.11 1.27
CA LEU A 82 -13.40 1.52 1.57
C LEU A 82 -14.35 2.16 0.56
N LEU A 83 -14.33 1.76 -0.71
CA LEU A 83 -15.23 2.33 -1.73
C LEU A 83 -16.72 2.02 -1.45
N PRO A 84 -17.14 0.77 -1.19
CA PRO A 84 -18.54 0.50 -0.88
C PRO A 84 -18.95 1.13 0.46
N LEU A 85 -18.04 1.19 1.44
CA LEU A 85 -18.29 1.88 2.71
C LEU A 85 -18.52 3.38 2.50
N ALA A 86 -17.65 4.06 1.76
CA ALA A 86 -17.77 5.47 1.42
C ALA A 86 -19.09 5.73 0.67
N ALA A 87 -19.41 4.89 -0.31
CA ALA A 87 -20.64 5.00 -1.08
C ALA A 87 -21.89 4.78 -0.21
N ALA A 88 -21.85 3.82 0.73
CA ALA A 88 -22.95 3.57 1.67
C ALA A 88 -23.17 4.76 2.61
N LEU A 89 -22.10 5.32 3.18
CA LEU A 89 -22.20 6.51 4.02
C LEU A 89 -22.72 7.71 3.22
N MET A 90 -22.18 7.96 2.03
CA MET A 90 -22.61 9.07 1.18
C MET A 90 -24.10 8.97 0.83
N ARG A 91 -24.59 7.78 0.45
CA ARG A 91 -26.03 7.56 0.17
C ARG A 91 -26.92 7.85 1.38
N ARG A 92 -26.50 7.45 2.58
CA ARG A 92 -27.23 7.74 3.82
C ARG A 92 -27.24 9.24 4.13
N TRP A 93 -26.11 9.90 3.96
CA TRP A 93 -25.98 11.35 4.19
C TRP A 93 -26.81 12.19 3.22
N MET A 94 -26.96 11.73 1.98
CA MET A 94 -27.82 12.36 0.97
C MET A 94 -29.31 12.02 1.14
N GLY A 95 -29.69 11.23 2.16
CA GLY A 95 -31.07 10.82 2.40
C GLY A 95 -31.63 9.84 1.37
N ILE A 96 -30.76 9.19 0.57
CA ILE A 96 -31.18 8.22 -0.46
C ILE A 96 -31.56 6.88 0.19
N THR A 97 -30.90 6.54 1.30
CA THR A 97 -31.14 5.28 2.03
C THR A 97 -31.17 5.55 3.52
N ASP A 98 -32.17 5.02 4.21
CA ASP A 98 -32.23 5.06 5.68
C ASP A 98 -31.17 4.16 6.32
N GLY A 99 -30.64 4.57 7.46
CA GLY A 99 -29.71 3.75 8.23
C GLY A 99 -28.92 4.55 9.26
N TRP A 100 -28.25 3.83 10.14
CA TRP A 100 -27.37 4.44 11.13
C TRP A 100 -26.20 5.16 10.45
N THR A 101 -25.95 6.39 10.88
CA THR A 101 -24.80 7.19 10.51
C THR A 101 -24.11 7.71 11.77
N PRO A 102 -22.79 7.90 11.74
CA PRO A 102 -22.01 8.27 12.93
C PRO A 102 -22.25 9.71 13.42
N ASP A 103 -23.03 10.51 12.69
CA ASP A 103 -23.35 11.92 12.93
C ASP A 103 -24.73 12.16 13.55
N ILE A 104 -25.47 11.10 13.93
CA ILE A 104 -26.77 11.24 14.58
C ILE A 104 -26.61 12.04 15.88
N GLY A 105 -27.30 13.19 15.96
CA GLY A 105 -27.27 14.08 17.12
C GLY A 105 -26.08 15.05 17.15
N MET A 106 -25.23 15.08 16.12
CA MET A 106 -24.13 16.05 16.01
C MET A 106 -24.62 17.37 15.40
N SER A 107 -24.04 18.47 15.88
CA SER A 107 -24.14 19.77 15.23
C SER A 107 -23.37 19.81 13.90
N ASP A 108 -23.67 20.79 13.06
CA ASP A 108 -23.00 20.96 11.75
C ASP A 108 -21.47 21.10 11.89
N GLY A 109 -20.98 21.74 12.96
CA GLY A 109 -19.54 21.89 13.22
C GLY A 109 -18.84 20.58 13.59
N GLU A 110 -19.48 19.77 14.44
CA GLU A 110 -18.98 18.44 14.83
C GLU A 110 -18.97 17.48 13.63
N ARG A 111 -19.97 17.60 12.77
CA ARG A 111 -20.09 16.86 11.52
C ARG A 111 -18.92 17.17 10.56
N VAL A 112 -18.54 18.44 10.45
CA VAL A 112 -17.37 18.87 9.67
C VAL A 112 -16.07 18.33 10.27
N LEU A 113 -15.91 18.38 11.60
CA LEU A 113 -14.74 17.81 12.27
C LEU A 113 -14.63 16.29 12.04
N LEU A 114 -15.75 15.57 12.11
CA LEU A 114 -15.81 14.15 11.79
C LEU A 114 -15.39 13.89 10.35
N LEU A 115 -15.90 14.66 9.39
CA LEU A 115 -15.49 14.55 7.99
C LEU A 115 -13.98 14.76 7.83
N ILE A 116 -13.42 15.83 8.41
CA ILE A 116 -11.98 16.13 8.34
C ILE A 116 -11.16 14.97 8.91
N ALA A 117 -11.58 14.38 10.04
CA ALA A 117 -10.89 13.25 10.65
C ALA A 117 -10.93 11.98 9.78
N TYR A 118 -11.98 11.79 8.98
CA TYR A 118 -12.16 10.64 8.09
C TYR A 118 -11.60 10.84 6.69
N VAL A 119 -11.33 12.07 6.25
CA VAL A 119 -10.72 12.35 4.94
C VAL A 119 -9.41 11.56 4.73
N PRO A 120 -8.44 11.56 5.67
CA PRO A 120 -7.21 10.78 5.53
C PRO A 120 -7.47 9.28 5.35
N PHE A 121 -8.47 8.76 6.05
CA PHE A 121 -8.85 7.35 5.97
C PHE A 121 -9.33 6.96 4.57
N PHE A 122 -10.18 7.78 3.95
CA PHE A 122 -10.65 7.55 2.57
C PHE A 122 -9.61 7.89 1.50
N LEU A 123 -8.63 8.75 1.80
CA LEU A 123 -7.55 9.09 0.88
C LEU A 123 -6.46 8.01 0.84
N TRP A 124 -6.37 7.18 1.89
CA TRP A 124 -5.35 6.15 2.05
C TRP A 124 -5.22 5.17 0.86
N PRO A 125 -6.30 4.60 0.28
CA PRO A 125 -6.20 3.73 -0.89
C PRO A 125 -5.52 4.41 -2.08
N ALA A 126 -5.82 5.68 -2.33
CA ALA A 126 -5.21 6.46 -3.40
C ALA A 126 -3.71 6.70 -3.15
N ALA A 127 -3.33 7.00 -1.90
CA ALA A 127 -1.93 7.17 -1.52
C ALA A 127 -1.12 5.87 -1.72
N VAL A 128 -1.68 4.71 -1.33
CA VAL A 128 -1.04 3.40 -1.55
C VAL A 128 -0.92 3.10 -3.05
N SER A 129 -1.97 3.34 -3.84
CA SER A 129 -1.90 3.20 -5.30
C SER A 129 -0.81 4.07 -5.92
N ALA A 130 -0.71 5.34 -5.52
CA ALA A 130 0.32 6.25 -6.00
C ALA A 130 1.73 5.78 -5.61
N ALA A 131 1.91 5.25 -4.40
CA ALA A 131 3.18 4.70 -3.94
C ALA A 131 3.63 3.48 -4.77
N VAL A 132 2.69 2.58 -5.12
CA VAL A 132 2.94 1.43 -5.99
C VAL A 132 3.32 1.88 -7.40
N VAL A 133 2.58 2.83 -7.99
CA VAL A 133 2.90 3.39 -9.31
C VAL A 133 4.27 4.05 -9.31
N GLY A 134 4.57 4.85 -8.28
CA GLY A 134 5.87 5.49 -8.13
C GLY A 134 7.02 4.49 -7.98
N TYR A 135 6.81 3.40 -7.23
CA TYR A 135 7.77 2.31 -7.11
C TYR A 135 8.02 1.61 -8.45
N TRP A 136 6.96 1.31 -9.20
CA TRP A 136 7.06 0.70 -10.52
C TRP A 136 7.77 1.60 -11.53
N ALA A 137 7.45 2.89 -11.56
CA ALA A 137 8.07 3.86 -12.46
C ALA A 137 9.57 4.02 -12.19
N ARG A 138 9.98 4.17 -10.92
CA ARG A 138 11.40 4.34 -10.54
C ARG A 138 12.27 3.14 -10.91
N ARG A 139 11.70 1.94 -10.93
CA ARG A 139 12.46 0.72 -11.18
C ARG A 139 12.21 0.09 -12.54
N SER A 140 11.37 0.68 -13.39
CA SER A 140 11.17 0.21 -14.76
C SER A 140 12.41 0.50 -15.60
N PRO A 141 13.05 -0.49 -16.25
CA PRO A 141 14.18 -0.27 -17.15
C PRO A 141 13.68 0.38 -18.44
N ARG A 142 13.56 1.71 -18.44
CA ARG A 142 13.34 2.51 -19.64
C ARG A 142 14.43 3.57 -19.67
N SER A 143 15.46 3.31 -20.49
CA SER A 143 16.24 4.31 -21.27
C SER A 143 17.56 3.76 -21.84
N ALA A 144 18.04 2.57 -21.45
CA ALA A 144 19.29 2.04 -22.03
C ALA A 144 19.15 1.51 -23.48
N SER A 145 17.92 1.35 -24.00
CA SER A 145 17.66 0.76 -25.32
C SER A 145 17.41 1.77 -26.44
N LEU A 146 17.38 3.07 -26.17
CA LEU A 146 17.15 4.11 -27.21
C LEU A 146 18.43 4.80 -27.68
N THR A 147 19.60 4.45 -27.13
CA THR A 147 20.90 5.06 -27.50
C THR A 147 21.83 4.10 -28.26
N GLY A 148 21.37 2.87 -28.52
CA GLY A 148 22.22 1.78 -29.02
C GLY A 148 21.97 1.32 -30.45
N THR A 149 21.40 2.13 -31.36
CA THR A 149 21.17 1.71 -32.75
C THR A 149 21.23 2.87 -33.75
N ALA A 150 22.34 3.60 -33.73
CA ALA A 150 22.79 4.35 -34.91
C ALA A 150 24.32 4.40 -34.95
N ARG A 151 24.95 3.24 -35.15
CA ARG A 151 26.29 3.19 -35.75
C ARG A 151 26.09 2.90 -37.23
N PRO A 152 26.18 3.87 -38.15
CA PRO A 152 26.30 3.56 -39.56
C PRO A 152 27.63 2.83 -39.72
N THR A 153 27.58 1.54 -40.02
CA THR A 153 28.72 0.84 -40.59
C THR A 153 28.91 1.42 -41.99
N ASP A 154 29.90 2.30 -42.14
CA ASP A 154 30.35 2.82 -43.42
C ASP A 154 30.93 1.67 -44.27
N PRO A 155 30.29 1.25 -45.36
CA PRO A 155 30.79 0.18 -46.23
C PRO A 155 31.45 0.82 -47.45
N ALA A 156 32.56 1.55 -47.27
CA ALA A 156 33.27 2.10 -48.42
C ALA A 156 34.77 2.35 -48.17
N ARG A 157 35.56 1.28 -48.10
CA ARG A 157 36.96 1.37 -48.54
C ARG A 157 37.27 0.27 -49.56
N ARG A 158 37.19 0.67 -50.84
CA ARG A 158 37.52 -0.13 -52.03
C ARG A 158 38.92 -0.75 -51.94
N PRO A 159 39.15 -1.93 -52.55
CA PRO A 159 40.49 -2.39 -52.88
C PRO A 159 40.99 -1.65 -54.13
N SER A 160 42.11 -0.92 -54.02
CA SER A 160 42.88 -0.47 -55.18
C SER A 160 44.07 -1.41 -55.40
N SER A 161 44.00 -2.12 -56.52
CA SER A 161 45.05 -2.90 -57.16
C SER A 161 46.34 -2.12 -57.40
N ALA A 162 47.47 -2.84 -57.31
CA ALA A 162 48.72 -2.76 -58.08
C ALA A 162 49.46 -1.42 -58.27
N ALA A 163 50.74 -1.38 -57.87
CA ALA A 163 51.89 -1.11 -58.73
C ALA A 163 53.18 -1.04 -57.88
N GLY A 164 54.25 -1.74 -58.31
CA GLY A 164 55.60 -1.63 -57.75
C GLY A 164 56.31 -2.96 -57.61
#